data_AF-A0A933DAV9-F1
#
_entry.id   AF-A0A933DAV9-F1
#
_cell.length_a   1.000
_cell.length_b   1.000
_cell.length_c   1.000
_cell.angle_alpha   90.00
_cell.angle_beta   90.00
_cell.angle_gamma   90.00
#
_symmetry.space_group_name_H-M   'P 1'
#
loop_
_entity.id
_entity.type
_entity.pdbx_description
1 polymer ?
#
loop_
_entity_poly.entity_id
_entity_poly.type
_entity_poly.pdbx_seq_one_letter_code
_entity_poly.pdbx_strand_id
1 'polypeptide(L)'
;MDSGHPVPRATRWKTLLTLATFIALAILIYSLRGEIADVIKNLGQVNAFALLLIIPLKFVNFDAYARLYRGLFKTMGHPVTYWPMYRLSLELSFVNYIFPSGGVSGVSYFAARARSLGISAAKGTLAQIAKWQLLFVSYQPLLIIGIILLAARDHANNLVLITTSSLITMLVIFTLIGLY
;
A
#
# COMPACT_ATOMS: atom_id res chain seq x y z
N MET A 1 21.63 -46.38 -5.10
CA MET A 1 21.49 -45.44 -3.96
C MET A 1 20.49 -44.39 -4.39
N ASP A 2 19.23 -44.63 -4.05
CA ASP A 2 18.08 -43.84 -4.48
C ASP A 2 17.73 -42.85 -3.35
N SER A 3 18.16 -41.59 -3.49
CA SER A 3 17.87 -40.53 -2.53
C SER A 3 16.49 -39.95 -2.85
N GLY A 4 15.46 -40.65 -2.37
CA GLY A 4 14.08 -40.20 -2.43
C GLY A 4 13.89 -38.88 -1.69
N HIS A 5 13.84 -37.78 -2.45
CA HIS A 5 13.37 -36.50 -1.95
C HIS A 5 11.86 -36.58 -1.71
N PRO A 6 11.36 -36.36 -0.48
CA PRO A 6 9.92 -36.35 -0.24
C PRO A 6 9.31 -35.12 -0.90
N VAL A 7 8.47 -35.35 -1.92
CA VAL A 7 7.61 -34.33 -2.51
C VAL A 7 6.65 -33.85 -1.41
N PRO A 8 6.62 -32.55 -1.05
CA PRO A 8 5.78 -32.06 0.03
C PRO A 8 4.30 -32.25 -0.33
N ARG A 9 3.57 -33.05 0.46
CA ARG A 9 2.11 -33.17 0.35
C ARG A 9 1.49 -31.81 0.61
N ALA A 10 1.07 -31.11 -0.44
CA ALA A 10 0.19 -29.96 -0.31
C ALA A 10 -1.07 -30.41 0.46
N THR A 11 -1.26 -29.87 1.65
CA THR A 11 -2.38 -30.22 2.54
C THR A 11 -3.69 -29.92 1.80
N ARG A 12 -4.60 -30.90 1.66
CA ARG A 12 -5.87 -30.79 0.89
C ARG A 12 -6.66 -29.50 1.16
N TRP A 13 -6.55 -28.97 2.38
CA TRP A 13 -7.09 -27.68 2.80
C TRP A 13 -6.57 -26.47 2.00
N LYS A 14 -5.26 -26.41 1.76
CA LYS A 14 -4.63 -25.34 0.96
C LYS A 14 -5.19 -25.36 -0.46
N THR A 15 -5.33 -26.55 -1.05
CA THR A 15 -5.89 -26.73 -2.39
C THR A 15 -7.36 -26.29 -2.47
N LEU A 16 -8.17 -26.61 -1.46
CA LEU A 16 -9.58 -26.20 -1.39
C LEU A 16 -9.73 -24.68 -1.26
N LEU A 17 -8.93 -24.04 -0.40
CA LEU A 17 -8.88 -22.58 -0.26
C LEU A 17 -8.46 -21.88 -1.57
N THR A 18 -7.43 -22.40 -2.22
CA THR A 18 -6.96 -21.88 -3.51
C THR A 18 -8.05 -22.01 -4.57
N LEU A 19 -8.71 -23.16 -4.67
CA LEU A 19 -9.80 -23.38 -5.63
C LEU A 19 -10.98 -22.45 -5.35
N ALA A 20 -11.38 -22.30 -4.08
CA ALA A 20 -12.43 -21.38 -3.67
C ALA A 20 -12.08 -19.92 -4.02
N THR A 21 -10.82 -19.52 -3.83
CA THR A 21 -10.33 -18.17 -4.20
C THR A 21 -10.40 -17.96 -5.71
N PHE A 22 -10.01 -18.94 -6.52
CA PHE A 22 -10.13 -18.85 -7.98
C PHE A 22 -11.58 -18.77 -8.44
N ILE A 23 -12.49 -19.54 -7.84
CA ILE A 23 -13.92 -19.47 -8.15
C ILE A 23 -14.49 -18.11 -7.75
N ALA A 24 -14.18 -17.61 -6.55
CA ALA A 24 -14.60 -16.28 -6.11
C ALA A 24 -14.08 -15.18 -7.04
N LEU A 25 -12.82 -15.28 -7.48
CA LEU A 25 -12.24 -14.35 -8.45
C LEU A 25 -12.95 -14.43 -9.81
N ALA A 26 -13.27 -15.63 -10.31
CA ALA A 26 -14.00 -15.80 -11.56
C ALA A 26 -15.41 -15.21 -11.48
N ILE A 27 -16.12 -15.43 -10.37
CA ILE A 27 -17.44 -14.83 -10.11
C ILE A 27 -17.32 -13.30 -10.05
N LEU A 28 -16.31 -12.76 -9.36
CA LEU A 28 -16.07 -11.33 -9.26
C LEU A 28 -15.82 -10.71 -10.64
N ILE A 29 -14.94 -11.30 -11.45
CA ILE A 29 -14.65 -10.84 -12.81
C ILE A 29 -15.90 -10.89 -13.67
N TYR A 30 -16.67 -11.98 -13.59
CA TYR A 30 -17.92 -12.09 -14.32
C TYR A 30 -18.93 -11.03 -13.87
N SER A 31 -19.05 -10.77 -12.57
CA SER A 31 -19.95 -9.75 -12.02
C SER A 31 -19.57 -8.33 -12.48
N LEU A 32 -18.27 -8.02 -12.51
CA LEU A 32 -17.74 -6.70 -12.88
C LEU A 32 -17.53 -6.53 -14.39
N ARG A 33 -17.85 -7.53 -15.23
CA ARG A 33 -17.57 -7.49 -16.67
C ARG A 33 -18.16 -6.28 -17.40
N GLY A 34 -19.36 -5.85 -16.97
CA GLY A 34 -20.03 -4.66 -17.53
C GLY A 34 -19.26 -3.39 -17.18
N GLU A 35 -18.93 -3.22 -15.90
CA GLU A 35 -18.12 -2.08 -15.42
C GLU A 35 -16.75 -2.04 -16.10
N ILE A 36 -16.11 -3.19 -16.32
CA ILE A 36 -14.83 -3.27 -17.05
C ILE A 36 -15.00 -2.77 -18.49
N ALA A 37 -16.08 -3.18 -19.18
CA ALA A 37 -16.36 -2.71 -20.53
C ALA A 37 -16.63 -1.20 -20.58
N ASP A 38 -17.37 -0.67 -19.60
CA ASP A 38 -17.61 0.77 -19.47
C ASP A 38 -16.32 1.54 -19.21
N VAL A 39 -15.44 1.04 -18.33
CA VAL A 39 -14.13 1.62 -18.08
C VAL A 39 -13.28 1.67 -19.35
N ILE A 40 -13.23 0.59 -20.14
CA ILE A 40 -12.48 0.55 -21.41
C ILE A 40 -13.05 1.56 -22.41
N LYS A 41 -14.38 1.68 -22.50
CA LYS A 41 -15.05 2.64 -23.38
C LYS A 41 -14.76 4.09 -22.95
N ASN A 42 -14.77 4.35 -21.64
CA ASN A 42 -14.56 5.67 -21.07
C ASN A 42 -13.08 6.07 -21.02
N LEU A 43 -12.15 5.12 -21.06
CA LEU A 43 -10.71 5.35 -21.09
C LEU A 43 -10.30 6.25 -22.26
N GLY A 44 -10.95 6.11 -23.43
CA GLY A 44 -10.73 6.99 -24.59
C GLY A 44 -11.26 8.41 -24.42
N GLN A 45 -12.08 8.68 -23.40
CA GLN A 45 -12.65 10.00 -23.10
C GLN A 45 -11.93 10.71 -21.94
N VAL A 46 -10.95 10.05 -21.33
CA VAL A 46 -10.21 10.63 -20.20
C VAL A 46 -9.36 11.80 -20.70
N ASN A 47 -9.35 12.87 -19.92
CA ASN A 47 -8.53 14.04 -20.19
C ASN A 47 -7.03 13.65 -20.22
N ALA A 48 -6.42 13.70 -21.41
CA ALA A 48 -5.02 13.35 -21.63
C ALA A 48 -4.06 14.19 -20.78
N PHE A 49 -4.40 15.46 -20.50
CA PHE A 49 -3.62 16.31 -19.63
C PHE A 49 -3.65 15.83 -18.17
N ALA A 50 -4.83 15.40 -17.69
CA ALA A 50 -4.95 14.82 -16.35
C ALA A 50 -4.12 13.52 -16.23
N LEU A 51 -4.13 12.67 -17.27
CA LEU A 51 -3.28 11.47 -17.34
C LEU A 51 -1.79 11.82 -17.31
N LEU A 52 -1.38 12.83 -18.09
CA LEU A 52 0.01 13.27 -18.12
C LEU A 52 0.45 13.83 -16.77
N LEU A 53 -0.44 14.50 -16.03
CA LEU A 53 -0.18 15.05 -14.70
C LEU A 53 0.03 13.96 -13.63
N ILE A 54 -0.46 12.74 -13.84
CA ILE A 54 -0.19 11.60 -12.94
C ILE A 54 1.30 11.31 -12.87
N ILE A 55 2.03 11.45 -13.99
CA ILE A 55 3.46 11.14 -14.07
C ILE A 55 4.28 12.03 -13.11
N PRO A 56 4.24 13.38 -13.18
CA PRO A 56 4.97 14.22 -12.24
C PRO A 56 4.47 14.06 -10.80
N LEU A 57 3.16 13.83 -10.58
CA LEU A 57 2.64 13.55 -9.24
C LEU A 57 3.25 12.28 -8.63
N LYS A 58 3.49 11.24 -9.45
CA LYS A 58 4.20 10.03 -9.01
C LYS A 58 5.65 10.33 -8.65
N PHE A 59 6.36 11.16 -9.44
CA PHE A 59 7.72 11.57 -9.08
C PHE A 59 7.78 12.28 -7.73
N VAL A 60 6.86 13.22 -7.49
CA VAL A 60 6.73 13.92 -6.19
C VAL A 60 6.44 12.95 -5.06
N ASN A 61 5.56 11.97 -5.28
CA ASN A 61 5.23 10.95 -4.29
C ASN A 61 6.45 10.09 -3.92
N PHE A 62 7.23 9.64 -4.91
CA PHE A 62 8.44 8.87 -4.67
C PHE A 62 9.55 9.69 -4.02
N ASP A 63 9.69 10.97 -4.37
CA ASP A 63 10.62 11.89 -3.71
C ASP A 63 10.28 12.05 -2.23
N ALA A 64 9.00 12.25 -1.91
CA ALA A 64 8.51 12.34 -0.54
C ALA A 64 8.82 11.06 0.26
N TYR A 65 8.62 9.87 -0.32
CA TYR A 65 8.98 8.60 0.32
C TYR A 65 10.48 8.45 0.54
N ALA A 66 11.31 8.84 -0.43
CA ALA A 66 12.76 8.77 -0.28
C ALA A 66 13.25 9.69 0.86
N ARG A 67 12.73 10.92 0.93
CA ARG A 67 13.05 11.86 2.02
C ARG A 67 12.57 11.37 3.37
N LEU A 68 11.37 10.80 3.44
CA LEU A 68 10.82 10.20 4.66
C LEU A 68 11.74 9.11 5.21
N TYR A 69 12.11 8.12 4.39
CA TYR A 69 13.00 7.05 4.83
C TYR A 69 14.38 7.57 5.23
N ARG A 70 14.95 8.54 4.50
CA ARG A 70 16.22 9.17 4.91
C ARG A 70 16.11 9.85 6.27
N GLY A 71 15.01 10.56 6.53
CA GLY A 71 14.73 11.16 7.82
C GLY A 71 14.68 10.11 8.93
N LEU A 72 13.91 9.04 8.73
CA LEU A 72 13.79 7.94 9.68
C LEU A 72 15.15 7.28 9.97
N PHE A 73 15.91 6.92 8.94
CA PHE A 73 17.21 6.28 9.14
C PHE A 73 18.25 7.22 9.73
N LYS A 74 18.21 8.52 9.43
CA LYS A 74 19.05 9.53 10.08
C LYS A 74 18.77 9.60 11.58
N THR A 75 17.50 9.56 12.00
CA THR A 75 17.12 9.50 13.43
C THR A 75 17.62 8.22 14.11
N MET A 76 17.71 7.11 13.36
CA MET A 76 18.27 5.83 13.83
C MET A 76 19.82 5.74 13.71
N GLY A 77 20.50 6.87 13.54
CA GLY A 77 21.96 6.96 13.45
C GLY A 77 22.57 6.33 12.20
N HIS A 78 21.80 6.17 11.12
CA HIS A 78 22.25 5.57 9.87
C HIS A 78 21.85 6.43 8.66
N PRO A 79 22.51 7.58 8.43
CA PRO A 79 22.17 8.43 7.30
C PRO A 79 22.35 7.69 5.97
N VAL A 80 21.38 7.84 5.06
CA VAL A 80 21.42 7.19 3.74
C VAL A 80 21.37 8.24 2.63
N THR A 81 22.14 8.00 1.56
CA THR A 81 22.15 8.83 0.36
C THR A 81 20.80 8.79 -0.34
N TYR A 82 20.43 9.90 -0.98
CA TYR A 82 19.13 10.06 -1.63
C TYR A 82 18.87 9.04 -2.74
N TRP A 83 19.75 8.96 -3.72
CA TRP A 83 19.53 8.13 -4.92
C TRP A 83 19.36 6.63 -4.62
N PRO A 84 20.18 6.01 -3.75
CA PRO A 84 19.95 4.63 -3.34
C PRO A 84 18.58 4.43 -2.66
N MET A 85 18.15 5.39 -1.83
CA MET A 85 16.85 5.30 -1.15
C MET A 85 15.68 5.51 -2.10
N TYR A 86 15.82 6.43 -3.06
CA TYR A 86 14.83 6.69 -4.09
C TYR A 86 14.62 5.44 -4.96
N ARG A 87 15.73 4.82 -5.42
CA ARG A 87 15.69 3.57 -6.17
C ARG A 87 15.06 2.44 -5.36
N LEU A 88 15.44 2.28 -4.10
CA LEU A 88 14.84 1.28 -3.20
C LEU A 88 13.32 1.50 -3.03
N SER A 89 12.87 2.76 -2.96
CA SER A 89 11.44 3.10 -2.85
C SER A 89 10.67 2.71 -4.12
N LEU A 90 11.26 2.91 -5.30
CA LEU A 90 10.71 2.46 -6.57
C LEU A 90 10.65 0.93 -6.66
N GLU A 91 11.75 0.25 -6.32
CA GLU A 91 11.84 -1.22 -6.30
C GLU A 91 10.77 -1.81 -5.36
N LEU A 92 10.60 -1.24 -4.17
CA LEU A 92 9.56 -1.64 -3.21
C LEU A 92 8.15 -1.47 -3.77
N SER A 93 7.83 -0.32 -4.35
CA SER A 93 6.51 -0.09 -4.93
C SER A 93 6.24 -1.02 -6.11
N PHE A 94 7.24 -1.25 -6.97
CA PHE A 94 7.13 -2.21 -8.07
C PHE A 94 6.82 -3.63 -7.55
N VAL A 95 7.54 -4.10 -6.53
CA VAL A 95 7.28 -5.40 -5.89
C VAL A 95 5.87 -5.45 -5.31
N ASN A 96 5.42 -4.39 -4.64
CA ASN A 96 4.06 -4.33 -4.09
C ASN A 96 2.98 -4.36 -5.16
N TYR A 97 3.23 -3.81 -6.36
CA TYR A 97 2.27 -3.81 -7.46
C TYR A 97 2.24 -5.14 -8.23
N ILE A 98 3.41 -5.75 -8.50
CA ILE A 98 3.47 -7.00 -9.27
C ILE A 98 3.22 -8.23 -8.40
N PHE A 99 3.68 -8.21 -7.15
CA PHE A 99 3.54 -9.31 -6.20
C PHE A 99 2.74 -8.84 -4.96
N PRO A 100 1.43 -8.57 -5.12
CA PRO A 100 0.58 -8.15 -4.01
C PRO A 100 0.33 -9.33 -3.06
N SER A 101 1.29 -9.62 -2.19
CA SER A 101 1.21 -10.72 -1.22
C SER A 101 0.69 -10.24 0.15
N GLY A 102 -0.08 -9.15 0.19
CA GLY A 102 -0.50 -8.52 1.45
C GLY A 102 0.67 -7.91 2.25
N GLY A 103 1.71 -7.39 1.57
CA GLY A 103 2.84 -6.69 2.20
C GLY A 103 4.03 -7.57 2.61
N VAL A 104 3.86 -8.90 2.68
CA VAL A 104 4.96 -9.82 3.07
C VAL A 104 6.14 -9.77 2.08
N SER A 105 5.87 -9.74 0.77
CA SER A 105 6.90 -9.69 -0.27
C SER A 105 7.61 -8.34 -0.31
N GLY A 106 6.86 -7.24 -0.16
CA GLY A 106 7.43 -5.90 -0.13
C GLY A 106 8.33 -5.65 1.08
N VAL A 107 7.87 -6.02 2.29
CA VAL A 107 8.65 -5.85 3.52
C VAL A 107 9.89 -6.75 3.51
N SER A 108 9.74 -8.01 3.06
CA SER A 108 10.87 -8.95 2.96
C SER A 108 11.91 -8.49 1.93
N TYR A 109 11.45 -8.06 0.75
CA TYR A 109 12.31 -7.49 -0.28
C TYR A 109 13.03 -6.24 0.22
N PHE A 110 12.31 -5.32 0.86
CA PHE A 110 12.88 -4.10 1.42
C PHE A 110 13.96 -4.43 2.45
N ALA A 111 13.69 -5.34 3.40
CA ALA A 111 14.67 -5.72 4.41
C ALA A 111 15.92 -6.36 3.78
N ALA A 112 15.75 -7.24 2.79
CA ALA A 112 16.87 -7.87 2.08
C ALA A 112 17.68 -6.84 1.29
N ARG A 113 17.02 -5.95 0.55
CA ARG A 113 17.67 -4.94 -0.28
C ARG A 113 18.31 -3.84 0.55
N ALA A 114 17.69 -3.43 1.66
CA ALA A 114 18.23 -2.44 2.59
C ALA A 114 19.56 -2.90 3.23
N ARG A 115 19.77 -4.22 3.41
CA ARG A 115 21.07 -4.76 3.86
C ARG A 115 22.22 -4.39 2.93
N SER A 116 21.98 -4.31 1.62
CA SER A 116 23.00 -3.87 0.66
C SER A 116 23.38 -2.38 0.82
N LEU A 117 22.61 -1.62 1.60
CA LEU A 117 22.88 -0.23 1.99
C LEU A 117 23.44 -0.11 3.42
N GLY A 118 23.84 -1.21 4.05
CA GLY A 118 24.32 -1.24 5.45
C GLY A 118 23.22 -1.22 6.51
N ILE A 119 21.94 -1.20 6.10
CA ILE A 119 20.81 -1.10 7.02
C ILE A 119 20.49 -2.50 7.57
N SER A 120 20.51 -2.64 8.90
CA SER A 120 20.13 -3.90 9.55
C SER A 120 18.65 -4.21 9.32
N ALA A 121 18.27 -5.50 9.32
CA ALA A 121 16.88 -5.90 9.14
C ALA A 121 15.95 -5.27 10.19
N ALA A 122 16.41 -5.16 11.46
CA ALA A 122 15.66 -4.50 12.52
C ALA A 122 15.39 -3.02 12.22
N LYS A 123 16.40 -2.26 11.77
CA LYS A 123 16.22 -0.85 11.37
C LYS A 123 15.29 -0.73 10.17
N GLY A 124 15.42 -1.62 9.19
CA GLY A 124 14.54 -1.67 8.01
C GLY A 124 13.08 -1.90 8.37
N THR A 125 12.79 -2.88 9.23
CA THR A 125 11.43 -3.15 9.71
C THR A 125 10.89 -1.99 10.55
N LEU A 126 11.69 -1.43 11.46
CA LEU A 126 11.29 -0.27 12.26
C LEU A 126 10.94 0.94 11.38
N ALA A 127 11.72 1.18 10.32
CA ALA A 127 11.44 2.24 9.36
C ALA A 127 10.13 2.01 8.58
N GLN A 128 9.77 0.76 8.28
CA GLN A 128 8.47 0.46 7.64
C GLN A 128 7.29 0.72 8.59
N ILE A 129 7.39 0.27 9.84
CA ILE A 129 6.36 0.50 10.86
C ILE A 129 6.21 2.02 11.09
N ALA A 130 7.31 2.73 11.30
CA ALA A 130 7.30 4.17 11.50
C ALA A 130 6.72 4.91 10.29
N LYS A 131 7.04 4.49 9.05
CA LYS A 131 6.42 5.05 7.85
C LYS A 131 4.91 4.86 7.85
N TRP A 132 4.40 3.66 8.13
CA TRP A 132 2.95 3.41 8.14
C TRP A 132 2.26 4.24 9.21
N GLN A 133 2.84 4.32 10.41
CA GLN A 133 2.33 5.16 11.48
C GLN A 133 2.27 6.62 11.08
N LEU A 134 3.36 7.17 10.51
CA LEU A 134 3.40 8.54 10.03
C LEU A 134 2.41 8.80 8.90
N LEU A 135 2.21 7.84 8.00
CA LEU A 135 1.20 7.95 6.94
C LEU A 135 -0.20 8.01 7.54
N PHE A 136 -0.55 7.11 8.47
CA PHE A 136 -1.86 7.14 9.13
C PHE A 136 -2.11 8.47 9.84
N VAL A 137 -1.15 8.96 10.62
CA VAL A 137 -1.22 10.28 11.26
C VAL A 137 -1.38 11.40 10.23
N SER A 138 -0.63 11.35 9.13
CA SER A 138 -0.69 12.39 8.08
C SER A 138 -2.03 12.42 7.33
N TYR A 139 -2.67 11.27 7.14
CA TYR A 139 -3.96 11.20 6.46
C TYR A 139 -5.13 11.67 7.33
N GLN A 140 -5.03 11.58 8.67
CA GLN A 140 -6.14 11.96 9.56
C GLN A 140 -6.61 13.41 9.39
N PRO A 141 -5.74 14.44 9.43
CA PRO A 141 -6.18 15.82 9.20
C PRO A 141 -6.86 16.01 7.84
N LEU A 142 -6.34 15.37 6.79
CA LEU A 142 -6.93 15.44 5.44
C LEU A 142 -8.33 14.82 5.41
N LEU A 143 -8.53 13.69 6.07
CA LEU A 143 -9.83 13.03 6.17
C LEU A 143 -10.83 13.85 6.99
N ILE A 144 -10.39 14.41 8.13
CA ILE A 144 -11.21 15.26 9.00
C ILE A 144 -11.63 16.54 8.26
N ILE A 145 -10.71 17.21 7.59
CA ILE A 145 -11.03 18.38 6.77
C ILE A 145 -11.96 17.98 5.62
N GLY A 146 -11.69 16.86 4.97
CA GLY A 146 -12.51 16.33 3.88
C GLY A 146 -13.96 16.13 4.27
N ILE A 147 -14.23 15.51 5.44
CA ILE A 147 -15.61 15.31 5.91
C ILE A 147 -16.28 16.61 6.35
N ILE A 148 -15.55 17.55 6.94
CA ILE A 148 -16.08 18.88 7.30
C ILE A 148 -16.52 19.63 6.03
N LEU A 149 -15.67 19.65 4.99
CA LEU A 149 -15.99 20.29 3.72
C LEU A 149 -17.17 19.60 3.02
N LEU A 150 -17.26 18.28 3.12
CA LEU A 150 -18.34 17.51 2.54
C LEU A 150 -19.68 17.80 3.24
N ALA A 151 -19.68 17.87 4.57
CA ALA A 151 -20.83 18.25 5.38
C ALA A 151 -21.26 19.70 5.12
N ALA A 152 -20.31 20.62 5.00
CA ALA A 152 -20.58 22.05 4.75
C ALA A 152 -21.23 22.31 3.39
N ARG A 153 -21.01 21.43 2.40
CA ARG A 153 -21.57 21.58 1.06
C ARG A 153 -22.95 20.92 0.91
N ASP A 154 -23.46 20.19 1.90
CA ASP A 154 -24.72 19.44 1.84
C ASP A 154 -24.82 18.44 0.65
N HIS A 155 -23.67 18.04 0.09
CA HIS A 155 -23.60 17.11 -1.04
C HIS A 155 -23.52 15.64 -0.59
N ALA A 156 -23.60 15.36 0.72
CA ALA A 156 -23.46 14.01 1.25
C ALA A 156 -24.65 13.60 2.10
N ASN A 157 -25.18 12.42 1.79
CA ASN A 157 -26.22 11.76 2.58
C ASN A 157 -25.72 11.50 4.03
N ASN A 158 -26.63 11.60 5.00
CA ASN A 158 -26.39 11.35 6.42
C ASN A 158 -25.71 9.99 6.67
N LEU A 159 -26.07 8.96 5.91
CA LEU A 159 -25.44 7.63 6.03
C LEU A 159 -23.95 7.67 5.65
N VAL A 160 -23.58 8.43 4.63
CA VAL A 160 -22.18 8.62 4.21
C VAL A 160 -21.41 9.38 5.29
N LEU A 161 -22.01 10.44 5.84
CA LEU A 161 -21.39 11.23 6.91
C LEU A 161 -21.17 10.41 8.19
N ILE A 162 -22.18 9.65 8.64
CA ILE A 162 -22.09 8.80 9.83
C ILE A 162 -21.06 7.68 9.62
N THR A 163 -21.10 7.00 8.46
CA THR A 163 -20.17 5.90 8.18
C THR A 163 -18.73 6.42 8.10
N THR A 164 -18.50 7.53 7.37
CA THR A 164 -17.17 8.11 7.20
C THR A 164 -16.62 8.65 8.51
N SER A 165 -17.42 9.37 9.31
CA SER A 165 -17.00 9.87 10.62
C SER A 165 -16.67 8.73 11.60
N SER A 166 -17.45 7.64 11.58
CA SER A 166 -17.18 6.45 12.40
C SER A 166 -15.86 5.78 12.02
N LEU A 167 -15.60 5.60 10.72
CA LEU A 167 -14.35 5.03 10.22
C LEU A 167 -13.12 5.91 10.54
N ILE A 168 -13.26 7.23 10.40
CA ILE A 168 -12.19 8.18 10.77
C ILE A 168 -11.92 8.10 12.27
N THR A 169 -12.95 8.07 13.11
CA THR A 169 -12.82 7.94 14.57
C THR A 169 -12.11 6.63 14.95
N MET A 170 -12.51 5.52 14.34
CA MET A 170 -11.87 4.21 14.54
C MET A 170 -10.39 4.24 14.13
N LEU A 171 -10.06 4.86 13.00
CA LEU A 171 -8.68 5.04 12.55
C LEU A 171 -7.87 5.86 13.56
N VAL A 172 -8.41 6.97 14.07
CA VAL A 172 -7.75 7.81 15.08
C VAL A 172 -7.45 7.01 16.34
N ILE A 173 -8.45 6.27 16.86
CA ILE A 173 -8.29 5.44 18.06
C ILE A 173 -7.20 4.40 17.87
N PHE A 174 -7.22 3.64 16.76
CA PHE A 174 -6.17 2.64 16.51
C PHE A 174 -4.79 3.25 16.33
N THR A 175 -4.72 4.41 15.70
CA THR A 175 -3.45 5.11 15.52
C THR A 175 -2.88 5.54 16.87
N LEU A 176 -3.73 6.02 17.79
CA LEU A 176 -3.32 6.36 19.16
C LEU A 176 -2.86 5.11 19.93
N ILE A 177 -3.63 4.02 19.90
CA ILE A 177 -3.26 2.75 20.54
C ILE A 177 -1.91 2.26 20.00
N GLY A 178 -1.66 2.37 18.69
CA GLY A 178 -0.38 1.96 18.09
C GLY A 178 0.82 2.84 18.44
N LEU A 179 0.61 4.02 19.05
CA LEU A 179 1.69 4.89 19.54
C LEU A 179 2.08 4.60 21.00
N TYR A 180 1.17 4.01 21.78
CA TYR A 180 1.38 3.64 23.18
C TYR A 180 1.92 2.20 23.29
#